data_AF-A0A7J4SRR0-F1
#
_entry.id   AF-A0A7J4SRR0-F1
#
_cell.length_a   1.000
_cell.length_b   1.000
_cell.length_c   1.000
_cell.angle_alpha   90.00
_cell.angle_beta   90.00
_cell.angle_gamma   90.00
#
_symmetry.space_group_name_H-M   'P 1'
#
loop_
_entity.id
_entity.type
_entity.pdbx_description
1 polymer ?
#
loop_
_entity_poly.entity_id
_entity_poly.type
_entity_poly.pdbx_seq_one_letter_code
_entity_poly.pdbx_strand_id
1 'polypeptide(L)'
;MSEMMYRGKVKQVWSTDDPDLIEFRYTDQISVFDQIIPSLIPRKGESLNRTSCHWFDLVNKRGICDTHVVEMSAPDRLIARRFDVVREPGAIDKSRENVFVPLEV
;
A
#
# COMPACT_ATOMS: atom_id res chain seq x y z
N MET A 1 19.71 -4.73 -3.03
CA MET A 1 18.98 -5.53 -2.02
C MET A 1 17.82 -4.69 -1.52
N SER A 2 16.59 -5.22 -1.51
CA SER A 2 15.42 -4.47 -1.05
C SER A 2 15.55 -4.05 0.42
N GLU A 3 15.25 -2.79 0.72
CA GLU A 3 15.29 -2.22 2.07
C GLU A 3 13.88 -1.85 2.53
N MET A 4 13.57 -2.08 3.82
CA MET A 4 12.28 -1.68 4.37
C MET A 4 12.26 -0.17 4.60
N MET A 5 11.44 0.55 3.85
CA MET A 5 11.30 2.00 3.94
C MET A 5 10.36 2.43 5.06
N TYR A 6 9.28 1.66 5.29
CA TYR A 6 8.28 1.97 6.29
C TYR A 6 7.60 0.71 6.83
N ARG A 7 7.30 0.72 8.13
CA ARG A 7 6.55 -0.34 8.83
C ARG A 7 5.33 0.25 9.49
N GLY A 8 4.16 0.00 8.92
CA GLY A 8 2.88 0.23 9.57
C GLY A 8 2.51 -0.93 10.50
N LYS A 9 1.34 -0.83 11.15
CA LYS A 9 0.83 -1.87 12.05
C LYS A 9 0.54 -3.20 11.33
N VAL A 10 0.06 -3.13 10.08
CA VAL A 10 -0.43 -4.31 9.33
C VAL A 10 0.12 -4.43 7.90
N LYS A 11 0.93 -3.46 7.45
CA LYS A 11 1.57 -3.45 6.13
C LYS A 11 2.98 -2.86 6.23
N GLN A 12 3.87 -3.33 5.38
CA GLN A 12 5.22 -2.80 5.22
C GLN A 12 5.38 -2.24 3.80
N VAL A 13 6.28 -1.27 3.67
CA VAL A 13 6.70 -0.70 2.39
C VAL A 13 8.18 -0.97 2.22
N TRP A 14 8.55 -1.56 1.09
CA TRP A 14 9.91 -1.93 0.75
C TRP A 14 10.32 -1.23 -0.54
N SER A 15 11.61 -0.90 -0.65
CA SER A 15 12.18 -0.44 -1.91
C SER A 15 12.30 -1.59 -2.91
N THR A 16 12.30 -1.23 -4.19
CA THR A 16 12.68 -2.13 -5.28
C THR A 16 14.00 -1.67 -5.90
N ASP A 17 14.49 -2.38 -6.91
CA ASP A 17 15.65 -1.93 -7.69
C ASP A 17 15.30 -0.74 -8.61
N ASP A 18 14.00 -0.51 -8.88
CA ASP A 18 13.49 0.68 -9.55
C ASP A 18 13.10 1.74 -8.51
N PRO A 19 13.69 2.95 -8.54
CA PRO A 19 13.38 4.02 -7.59
C PRO A 19 11.92 4.48 -7.68
N ASP A 20 11.25 4.34 -8.82
CA ASP A 20 9.86 4.76 -9.03
C ASP A 20 8.85 3.71 -8.57
N LEU A 21 9.32 2.54 -8.12
CA LEU A 21 8.49 1.46 -7.63
C LEU A 21 8.76 1.14 -6.15
N ILE A 22 7.69 0.75 -5.46
CA ILE A 22 7.70 0.25 -4.10
C ILE A 22 6.96 -1.07 -4.02
N GLU A 23 7.35 -1.94 -3.09
CA GLU A 23 6.64 -3.17 -2.80
C GLU A 23 5.88 -3.04 -1.47
N PHE A 24 4.57 -3.24 -1.54
CA PHE A 24 3.75 -3.43 -0.34
C PHE A 24 3.79 -4.90 0.07
N ARG A 25 4.08 -5.15 1.35
CA ARG A 25 3.95 -6.49 1.96
C ARG A 25 2.86 -6.48 3.02
N TYR A 26 1.82 -7.28 2.80
CA TYR A 26 0.67 -7.38 3.69
C TYR A 26 0.96 -8.43 4.76
N THR A 27 0.86 -8.05 6.03
CA THR A 27 1.20 -8.96 7.13
C THR A 27 -0.02 -9.67 7.70
N ASP A 28 0.22 -10.78 8.39
CA ASP A 28 -0.78 -11.51 9.18
C ASP A 28 -1.06 -10.85 10.55
N GLN A 29 -0.40 -9.72 10.86
CA GLN A 29 -0.65 -8.95 12.07
C GLN A 29 -2.01 -8.26 11.99
N ILE A 30 -2.69 -8.17 13.12
CA ILE A 30 -3.91 -7.39 13.28
C ILE A 30 -3.67 -6.29 14.30
N SER A 31 -4.41 -5.20 14.13
CA SER A 31 -4.50 -4.13 15.11
C SER A 31 -5.95 -3.80 15.37
N VAL A 32 -6.30 -3.60 16.64
CA VAL A 32 -7.64 -3.22 17.09
C VAL A 32 -7.45 -2.11 18.13
N PHE A 33 -8.24 -1.03 18.04
CA PHE A 33 -8.09 0.16 18.90
C PHE A 33 -6.64 0.66 18.99
N ASP A 34 -5.99 0.75 17.83
CA ASP A 34 -4.60 1.18 17.68
C ASP A 34 -3.51 0.32 18.34
N GLN A 35 -3.88 -0.78 19.00
CA GLN A 35 -2.94 -1.71 19.60
C GLN A 35 -2.67 -2.88 18.65
N ILE A 36 -1.41 -3.33 18.59
CA ILE A 36 -1.06 -4.56 17.87
C ILE A 36 -1.45 -5.73 18.77
N ILE A 37 -2.22 -6.67 18.23
CA ILE A 37 -2.55 -7.89 18.96
C ILE A 37 -1.39 -8.89 18.75
N PRO A 38 -0.86 -9.54 19.80
CA PRO A 38 0.32 -10.41 19.69
C PRO A 38 0.03 -11.76 18.98
N SER A 39 -1.22 -11.98 18.54
CA SER A 39 -1.62 -13.13 17.73
C SER A 39 -1.65 -12.78 16.25
N LEU A 40 -1.18 -13.71 15.42
CA LEU A 40 -1.31 -13.63 13.97
C LEU A 40 -2.59 -14.32 13.51
N ILE A 41 -3.19 -13.83 12.42
CA ILE A 41 -4.25 -14.54 11.69
C ILE A 41 -3.60 -15.15 10.43
N PRO A 42 -3.44 -16.48 10.35
CA PRO A 42 -2.79 -17.12 9.21
C PRO A 42 -3.42 -16.71 7.87
N ARG A 43 -2.60 -16.34 6.90
CA ARG A 43 -3.02 -15.99 5.52
C ARG A 43 -3.94 -14.77 5.42
N LYS A 44 -4.02 -13.94 6.47
CA LYS A 44 -4.71 -12.66 6.40
C LYS A 44 -4.05 -11.75 5.36
N GLY A 45 -2.73 -11.66 5.36
CA GLY A 45 -1.96 -10.81 4.45
C GLY A 45 -2.28 -11.14 2.99
N GLU A 46 -2.25 -12.43 2.66
CA GLU A 46 -2.65 -12.93 1.35
C GLU A 46 -4.08 -12.53 0.97
N SER A 47 -5.05 -12.80 1.86
CA SER A 47 -6.46 -12.52 1.60
C SER A 47 -6.70 -11.04 1.33
N LEU A 48 -6.05 -10.17 2.10
CA LEU A 48 -6.15 -8.71 1.93
C LEU A 48 -5.46 -8.25 0.64
N ASN A 49 -4.25 -8.73 0.35
CA ASN A 49 -3.51 -8.33 -0.85
C ASN A 49 -4.27 -8.72 -2.12
N ARG A 50 -4.76 -9.97 -2.21
CA ARG A 50 -5.55 -10.45 -3.35
C ARG A 50 -6.85 -9.67 -3.53
N THR A 51 -7.52 -9.33 -2.41
CA THR A 51 -8.73 -8.51 -2.44
C THR A 51 -8.42 -7.10 -2.95
N SER A 52 -7.35 -6.47 -2.45
CA SER A 52 -6.91 -5.17 -2.95
C SER A 52 -6.60 -5.21 -4.44
N CYS A 53 -5.81 -6.18 -4.90
CA CYS A 53 -5.45 -6.34 -6.31
C CYS A 53 -6.70 -6.52 -7.20
N HIS A 54 -7.67 -7.33 -6.76
CA HIS A 54 -8.92 -7.54 -7.48
C HIS A 54 -9.70 -6.23 -7.69
N TRP A 55 -9.86 -5.42 -6.64
CA TRP A 55 -10.60 -4.17 -6.74
C TRP A 55 -9.88 -3.13 -7.60
N PHE A 56 -8.56 -2.99 -7.47
CA PHE A 56 -7.80 -2.06 -8.30
C PHE A 56 -7.77 -2.49 -9.79
N ASP A 57 -7.65 -3.79 -10.06
CA ASP A 57 -7.78 -4.33 -11.42
C ASP A 57 -9.16 -4.03 -12.02
N LEU A 58 -10.23 -4.14 -11.22
CA LEU A 58 -11.57 -3.77 -11.67
C LEU A 58 -11.69 -2.27 -11.97
N VAL A 59 -11.12 -1.40 -11.15
CA VAL A 59 -11.08 0.07 -11.37
C VAL A 59 -10.37 0.40 -12.69
N ASN A 60 -9.20 -0.21 -12.93
CA ASN A 60 -8.44 -0.05 -14.16
C ASN A 60 -9.23 -0.54 -15.38
N LYS A 61 -9.81 -1.75 -15.31
CA LYS A 61 -10.62 -2.34 -16.40
C LYS A 61 -11.87 -1.54 -16.75
N ARG A 62 -12.43 -0.82 -15.77
CA ARG A 62 -13.59 0.04 -15.97
C ARG A 62 -13.20 1.45 -16.44
N GLY A 63 -11.90 1.77 -16.51
CA GLY A 63 -11.41 3.08 -16.92
C GLY A 63 -11.88 4.21 -16.00
N ILE A 64 -12.02 3.93 -14.70
CA ILE A 64 -12.50 4.92 -13.72
C ILE A 64 -11.42 5.97 -13.45
N CYS A 65 -10.21 5.51 -13.12
CA CYS A 65 -9.03 6.34 -12.91
C CYS A 65 -7.77 5.45 -12.92
N ASP A 66 -6.61 6.10 -13.05
CA ASP A 66 -5.33 5.45 -12.84
C ASP A 66 -5.14 5.09 -11.36
N THR A 67 -4.45 3.98 -11.12
CA THR A 67 -4.17 3.46 -9.78
C THR A 67 -2.67 3.29 -9.58
N HIS A 68 -2.24 3.33 -8.33
CA HIS A 68 -0.83 3.11 -7.98
C HIS A 68 -0.41 1.65 -8.15
N VAL A 69 -1.35 0.69 -8.19
CA VAL A 69 -1.02 -0.74 -8.29
C VAL A 69 -0.53 -1.08 -9.70
N VAL A 70 0.64 -1.68 -9.79
CA VAL A 70 1.25 -2.15 -11.04
C VAL A 70 0.95 -3.63 -11.24
N GLU A 71 1.31 -4.46 -10.27
CA GLU A 71 1.09 -5.90 -10.33
C GLU A 71 1.13 -6.56 -8.94
N MET A 72 0.61 -7.79 -8.86
CA MET A 72 0.71 -8.63 -7.68
C MET A 72 1.97 -9.52 -7.77
N SER A 73 3.07 -9.12 -7.12
CA SER A 73 4.34 -9.85 -7.16
C SER A 73 4.32 -11.17 -6.39
N ALA A 74 3.46 -11.32 -5.39
CA ALA A 74 3.28 -12.54 -4.61
C ALA A 74 1.88 -12.58 -3.96
N PRO A 75 1.43 -13.71 -3.39
CA PRO A 75 0.10 -13.80 -2.78
C PRO A 75 -0.15 -12.71 -1.71
N ASP A 76 0.86 -12.31 -0.96
CA ASP A 76 0.84 -11.28 0.11
C ASP A 76 1.56 -9.98 -0.27
N ARG A 77 1.94 -9.79 -1.54
CA ARG A 77 2.73 -8.64 -2.00
C ARG A 77 2.19 -8.06 -3.30
N LEU A 78 2.36 -6.76 -3.46
CA LEU A 78 2.11 -6.07 -4.72
C LEU A 78 3.16 -5.00 -4.97
N ILE A 79 3.47 -4.77 -6.24
CA ILE A 79 4.28 -3.65 -6.72
C ILE A 79 3.34 -2.48 -6.99
N ALA A 80 3.75 -1.30 -6.53
CA ALA A 80 3.06 -0.06 -6.76
C ALA A 80 4.01 1.03 -7.22
N ARG A 81 3.47 1.98 -8.00
CA ARG A 81 4.14 3.25 -8.28
C ARG A 81 4.35 4.00 -6.98
N ARG A 82 5.57 4.49 -6.77
CA ARG A 82 5.90 5.39 -5.67
C ARG A 82 5.02 6.64 -5.79
N PHE A 83 4.62 7.18 -4.66
CA PHE A 83 3.79 8.37 -4.55
C PHE A 83 4.34 9.30 -3.48
N ASP A 84 3.97 10.57 -3.56
CA ASP A 84 4.40 11.57 -2.60
C ASP A 84 3.49 11.57 -1.37
N VAL A 85 4.09 11.55 -0.18
CA VAL A 85 3.35 11.65 1.08
C VAL A 85 3.28 13.11 1.50
N VAL A 86 2.07 13.69 1.48
CA VAL A 86 1.82 15.07 1.89
C VAL A 86 1.12 15.08 3.24
N ARG A 87 1.78 15.68 4.25
CA ARG A 87 1.27 15.73 5.63
C ARG A 87 0.64 17.07 5.99
N GLU A 88 1.09 18.16 5.36
CA GLU A 88 0.62 19.50 5.70
C GLU A 88 -0.73 19.78 5.02
N PRO A 89 -1.79 20.11 5.80
CA PRO A 89 -3.07 20.50 5.23
C PRO A 89 -2.92 21.72 4.31
N GLY A 90 -3.49 21.64 3.10
CA GLY A 90 -3.42 22.73 2.12
C GLY A 90 -2.15 22.77 1.26
N ALA A 91 -1.18 21.88 1.49
CA ALA A 91 0.06 21.80 0.69
C ALA A 91 -0.10 21.03 -0.65
N ILE A 92 -1.32 20.61 -0.99
CA ILE A 92 -1.62 19.90 -2.24
C ILE A 92 -2.21 20.91 -3.22
N ASP A 93 -1.46 21.27 -4.26
CA ASP A 93 -2.01 22.06 -5.35
C ASP A 93 -3.00 21.24 -6.19
N LYS A 94 -3.87 21.93 -6.92
CA LYS A 94 -4.96 21.30 -7.70
C LYS A 94 -4.47 20.49 -8.90
N SER A 95 -3.21 20.65 -9.32
CA SER A 95 -2.64 19.94 -10.47
C SER A 95 -1.86 18.69 -10.08
N ARG A 96 -1.64 18.46 -8.78
CA ARG A 96 -0.93 17.28 -8.31
C ARG A 96 -1.80 16.03 -8.34
N GLU A 97 -1.20 14.99 -8.88
CA GLU A 97 -1.73 13.64 -8.91
C GLU A 97 -0.79 12.71 -8.12
N ASN A 98 -1.25 11.49 -7.85
CA ASN A 98 -0.46 10.45 -7.18
C ASN A 98 0.15 10.90 -5.84
N VAL A 99 -0.68 11.51 -4.99
CA VAL A 99 -0.33 11.92 -3.62
C VAL A 99 -1.07 11.06 -2.61
N PHE A 100 -0.40 10.77 -1.49
CA PHE A 100 -1.00 10.15 -0.33
C PHE A 100 -1.08 11.14 0.83
N VAL A 101 -2.27 11.29 1.41
CA VAL A 101 -2.54 12.14 2.57
C VAL A 101 -2.84 11.24 3.76
N PRO A 102 -1.93 11.11 4.74
CA PRO A 102 -2.22 10.37 5.95
C PRO A 102 -3.40 11.03 6.69
N LEU A 103 -4.40 10.23 7.08
CA LEU A 103 -5.56 10.71 7.82
C LEU A 103 -5.32 10.84 9.33
N GLU A 104 -4.18 10.34 9.81
CA GLU A 104 -3.80 10.31 11.24
C GLU A 104 -2.43 10.99 11.41
N VAL A 105 -2.33 11.86 12.44
CA VAL A 105 -1.10 12.53 12.88
C VAL A 105 -0.52 11.77 14.06
#